data_AF-A0A2E0FGZ1-F1
#
_entry.id   AF-A0A2E0FGZ1-F1
#
_cell.length_a   1.000
_cell.length_b   1.000
_cell.length_c   1.000
_cell.angle_alpha   90.00
_cell.angle_beta   90.00
_cell.angle_gamma   90.00
#
_symmetry.space_group_name_H-M   'P 1'
#
loop_
_entity.id
_entity.type
_entity.pdbx_description
1 polymer ?
#
loop_
_entity_poly.entity_id
_entity_poly.type
_entity_poly.pdbx_seq_one_letter_code
_entity_poly.pdbx_strand_id
1 'polypeptide(L)'
;MAQQFCVDIADADVERVITAMCANYKYQADIPNPDFDPSLPVDPVTNPETITNPETSYQFVNRINREFLMNNTVSYELNLERDAVPQPPAPDITDPQIP
;
A
#
# COMPACT_ATOMS: atom_id res chain seq x y z
N MET A 1 29.72 -0.96 -1.83
CA MET A 1 29.33 -2.29 -1.33
C MET A 1 27.87 -2.19 -0.94
N ALA A 2 26.98 -2.97 -1.55
CA ALA A 2 25.58 -3.05 -1.11
C ALA A 2 25.46 -4.16 -0.06
N GLN A 3 24.72 -3.91 1.02
CA GLN A 3 24.36 -4.92 2.01
C GLN A 3 23.05 -5.58 1.57
N GLN A 4 22.96 -6.91 1.65
CA GLN A 4 21.76 -7.66 1.26
C GLN A 4 21.00 -8.15 2.49
N PHE A 5 19.68 -7.96 2.47
CA PHE A 5 18.71 -8.57 3.38
C PHE A 5 17.81 -9.51 2.57
N CYS A 6 17.53 -10.70 3.10
CA CYS A 6 16.74 -11.74 2.42
C CYS A 6 15.75 -12.38 3.39
N VAL A 7 14.62 -12.83 2.84
CA VAL A 7 13.60 -13.62 3.53
C VAL A 7 13.32 -14.84 2.68
N ASP A 8 13.47 -16.02 3.27
CA ASP A 8 13.14 -17.29 2.65
C ASP A 8 11.78 -17.80 3.15
N ILE A 9 10.94 -18.28 2.24
CA ILE A 9 9.65 -18.90 2.55
C ILE A 9 9.71 -20.32 2.02
N ALA A 10 9.34 -21.30 2.85
CA ALA A 10 9.25 -22.68 2.40
C ALA A 10 8.23 -22.81 1.28
N ASP A 11 8.54 -23.58 0.23
CA ASP A 11 7.67 -23.73 -0.96
C ASP A 11 6.22 -24.08 -0.60
N ALA A 12 6.02 -24.93 0.41
CA ALA A 12 4.70 -25.34 0.90
C ALA A 12 3.86 -24.19 1.49
N ASP A 13 4.50 -23.08 1.88
CA ASP A 13 3.86 -21.92 2.50
C ASP A 13 3.76 -20.70 1.56
N VAL A 14 4.45 -20.70 0.40
CA VAL A 14 4.45 -19.57 -0.53
C VAL A 14 3.03 -19.17 -0.91
N GLU A 15 2.21 -20.11 -1.38
CA GLU A 15 0.83 -19.83 -1.79
C GLU A 15 -0.04 -19.35 -0.61
N ARG A 16 0.20 -19.85 0.59
CA ARG A 16 -0.54 -19.41 1.80
C ARG A 16 -0.23 -17.95 2.12
N VAL A 17 1.04 -17.56 2.02
CA VAL A 17 1.47 -16.17 2.23
C VAL A 17 0.89 -15.25 1.15
N ILE A 18 1.02 -15.62 -0.13
CA ILE A 18 0.49 -14.83 -1.24
C ILE A 18 -1.03 -14.66 -1.09
N THR A 19 -1.75 -15.74 -0.82
CA THR A 19 -3.22 -15.71 -0.62
C THR A 19 -3.62 -14.78 0.53
N ALA A 20 -2.94 -14.89 1.69
CA ALA A 20 -3.24 -14.03 2.84
C ALA A 20 -2.99 -12.55 2.53
N MET A 21 -1.88 -12.23 1.87
CA MET A 21 -1.56 -10.87 1.46
C MET A 21 -2.58 -10.31 0.46
N CYS A 22 -2.94 -11.07 -0.57
CA CYS A 22 -3.97 -10.69 -1.53
C CYS A 22 -5.31 -10.39 -0.84
N ALA A 23 -5.75 -11.23 0.11
CA ALA A 23 -7.01 -11.03 0.83
C ALA A 23 -7.00 -9.79 1.76
N ASN A 24 -5.88 -9.56 2.45
CA ASN A 24 -5.73 -8.45 3.38
C ASN A 24 -5.67 -7.09 2.65
N TYR A 25 -4.95 -7.05 1.52
CA TYR A 25 -4.72 -5.84 0.74
C TYR A 25 -5.66 -5.69 -0.47
N LYS A 26 -6.71 -6.51 -0.54
CA LYS A 26 -7.82 -6.39 -1.51
C LYS A 26 -7.38 -6.50 -2.97
N TYR A 27 -6.47 -7.44 -3.25
CA TYR A 27 -6.17 -7.83 -4.62
C TYR A 27 -7.42 -8.35 -5.34
N GLN A 28 -7.58 -7.98 -6.61
CA GLN A 28 -8.65 -8.46 -7.49
C GLN A 28 -8.02 -9.19 -8.67
N ALA A 29 -8.45 -10.42 -8.93
CA ALA A 29 -7.97 -11.22 -10.07
C ALA A 29 -8.50 -10.68 -11.40
N ASP A 30 -9.69 -10.07 -11.38
CA ASP A 30 -10.28 -9.36 -12.50
C ASP A 30 -10.58 -7.92 -12.08
N ILE A 31 -10.31 -6.98 -12.97
CA ILE A 31 -10.50 -5.55 -12.77
C ILE A 31 -11.45 -4.99 -13.82
N PRO A 32 -12.11 -3.84 -13.55
CA PRO A 32 -12.90 -3.16 -14.57
C PRO A 32 -12.07 -2.93 -15.83
N ASN A 33 -12.66 -3.24 -16.98
CA ASN A 33 -12.03 -3.01 -18.27
C ASN A 33 -12.02 -1.49 -18.55
N PRO A 34 -10.85 -0.83 -18.63
CA PRO A 34 -10.79 0.59 -18.95
C PRO A 34 -11.31 0.91 -20.36
N ASP A 35 -11.33 -0.09 -21.25
CA ASP A 35 -11.76 0.04 -22.65
C ASP A 35 -13.22 -0.40 -22.86
N PHE A 36 -13.98 -0.66 -21.79
CA PHE A 36 -15.40 -1.02 -21.89
C PHE A 36 -16.24 0.13 -22.46
N ASP A 37 -17.01 -0.15 -23.50
CA ASP A 37 -17.93 0.81 -24.12
C ASP A 37 -19.39 0.46 -23.75
N PRO A 38 -20.08 1.27 -22.92
CA PRO A 38 -21.46 1.01 -22.50
C PRO A 38 -22.49 1.22 -23.62
N SER A 39 -22.10 1.79 -24.77
CA SER A 39 -22.97 1.97 -25.93
C SER A 39 -23.04 0.74 -26.84
N LEU A 40 -22.09 -0.19 -26.69
CA LEU A 40 -22.05 -1.47 -27.41
C LEU A 40 -22.65 -2.58 -26.54
N PRO A 41 -23.18 -3.67 -27.14
CA PRO A 41 -23.55 -4.86 -26.38
C PRO A 41 -22.36 -5.39 -25.57
N VAL A 42 -22.61 -5.85 -24.35
CA VAL A 42 -21.60 -6.55 -23.55
C VAL A 42 -21.22 -7.84 -24.26
N ASP A 43 -19.91 -8.02 -24.51
CA ASP A 43 -19.38 -9.20 -25.17
C ASP A 43 -18.06 -9.63 -24.53
N PRO A 44 -17.90 -10.89 -24.10
CA PRO A 44 -16.74 -11.33 -23.34
C PRO A 44 -15.40 -11.28 -24.11
N VAL A 45 -15.43 -11.14 -25.45
CA VAL A 45 -14.23 -11.15 -26.29
C VAL A 45 -13.91 -9.75 -26.81
N THR A 46 -14.93 -8.98 -27.16
CA THR A 46 -14.80 -7.72 -27.90
C THR A 46 -15.21 -6.48 -27.10
N ASN A 47 -16.07 -6.62 -26.08
CA ASN A 47 -16.49 -5.54 -25.19
C ASN A 47 -16.78 -6.06 -23.75
N PRO A 48 -15.79 -6.65 -23.06
CA PRO A 48 -16.02 -7.21 -21.73
C PRO A 48 -16.06 -6.10 -20.67
N GLU A 49 -16.91 -6.25 -19.66
CA GLU A 49 -16.98 -5.31 -18.52
C GLU A 49 -15.76 -5.38 -17.61
N THR A 50 -15.12 -6.56 -17.54
CA THR A 50 -13.94 -6.81 -16.72
C THR A 50 -12.87 -7.55 -17.51
N ILE A 51 -11.60 -7.27 -17.22
CA ILE A 51 -10.45 -7.99 -17.75
C ILE A 51 -9.67 -8.63 -16.61
N THR A 52 -8.90 -9.67 -16.93
CA THR A 52 -7.92 -10.20 -15.99
C THR A 52 -6.91 -9.13 -15.60
N ASN A 53 -6.61 -9.06 -14.31
CA ASN A 53 -5.65 -8.11 -13.79
C ASN A 53 -4.27 -8.37 -14.43
N PRO A 54 -3.67 -7.37 -15.11
CA PRO A 54 -2.35 -7.52 -15.71
C PRO A 54 -1.25 -7.70 -14.65
N GLU A 55 -1.48 -7.29 -13.40
CA GLU A 55 -0.61 -7.56 -12.27
C GLU A 55 -0.98 -8.92 -11.65
N THR A 56 -0.03 -9.86 -11.64
CA THR A 56 -0.23 -11.15 -10.97
C THR A 56 -0.25 -10.99 -9.45
N SER A 57 -0.84 -11.95 -8.73
CA SER A 57 -0.82 -11.98 -7.26
C SER A 57 0.60 -11.84 -6.69
N TYR A 58 1.58 -12.51 -7.29
CA TYR A 58 2.99 -12.42 -6.90
C TYR A 58 3.59 -11.03 -7.13
N GLN A 59 3.30 -10.40 -8.26
CA GLN A 59 3.76 -9.04 -8.55
C GLN A 59 3.14 -8.03 -7.57
N PHE A 60 1.83 -8.17 -7.33
CA PHE A 60 1.09 -7.37 -6.37
C PHE A 60 1.69 -7.46 -4.97
N VAL A 61 1.86 -8.68 -4.44
CA VAL A 61 2.41 -8.88 -3.09
C VAL A 61 3.83 -8.32 -2.98
N ASN A 62 4.66 -8.52 -4.02
CA ASN A 62 5.99 -7.95 -4.06
C ASN A 62 5.97 -6.41 -4.02
N ARG A 63 5.05 -5.77 -4.74
CA ARG A 63 4.88 -4.31 -4.71
C ARG A 63 4.45 -3.84 -3.32
N ILE A 64 3.43 -4.46 -2.73
CA ILE A 64 2.94 -4.12 -1.38
C ILE A 64 4.05 -4.28 -0.33
N ASN A 65 4.86 -5.34 -0.39
CA ASN A 65 5.96 -5.53 0.54
C ASN A 65 7.02 -4.42 0.42
N ARG A 66 7.36 -4.00 -0.81
CA ARG A 66 8.30 -2.88 -1.00
C ARG A 66 7.73 -1.59 -0.45
N GLU A 67 6.46 -1.28 -0.75
CA GLU A 67 5.76 -0.11 -0.22
C GLU A 67 5.74 -0.11 1.31
N PHE A 68 5.45 -1.25 1.94
CA PHE A 68 5.47 -1.39 3.38
C PHE A 68 6.85 -1.04 3.98
N LEU A 69 7.92 -1.62 3.45
CA LEU A 69 9.28 -1.38 3.95
C LEU A 69 9.69 0.09 3.79
N MET A 70 9.37 0.71 2.65
CA MET A 70 9.64 2.12 2.41
C MET A 70 8.86 3.01 3.38
N ASN A 71 7.54 2.80 3.48
CA ASN A 71 6.67 3.62 4.31
C ASN A 71 6.99 3.48 5.81
N ASN A 72 7.32 2.27 6.25
CA ASN A 72 7.72 2.01 7.64
C ASN A 72 9.01 2.78 8.00
N THR A 73 10.01 2.73 7.11
CA THR A 73 11.29 3.42 7.32
C THR A 73 11.11 4.93 7.37
N VAL A 74 10.44 5.50 6.36
CA VAL A 74 10.17 6.95 6.29
C VAL A 74 9.37 7.42 7.51
N SER A 75 8.36 6.66 7.93
CA SER A 75 7.56 7.01 9.11
C SER A 75 8.39 7.03 10.39
N TYR A 76 9.31 6.07 10.56
CA TYR A 76 10.21 6.04 11.70
C TYR A 76 11.14 7.26 11.72
N GLU A 77 11.75 7.60 10.58
CA GLU A 77 12.66 8.74 10.47
C GLU A 77 11.96 10.08 10.73
N LEU A 78 10.76 10.27 10.17
CA LEU A 78 9.94 11.47 10.44
C LEU A 78 9.58 11.61 11.92
N ASN A 79 9.33 10.51 12.63
CA ASN A 79 9.08 10.55 14.06
C ASN A 79 10.32 10.98 14.86
N LEU A 80 11.50 10.49 14.49
CA LEU A 80 12.76 10.94 15.10
C LEU A 80 12.98 12.43 14.89
N GLU A 81 12.77 12.92 13.66
CA GLU A 81 12.90 14.35 13.35
C GLU A 81 11.93 15.19 14.15
N ARG A 82 10.64 14.79 14.19
CA ARG A 82 9.61 15.45 15.00
C ARG A 82 10.03 15.56 16.47
N ASP A 83 10.51 14.46 17.05
CA ASP A 83 10.88 14.41 18.47
C ASP A 83 12.15 15.21 18.78
N ALA A 84 13.00 15.44 17.76
CA ALA A 84 14.18 16.29 17.86
C ALA A 84 13.88 17.79 17.70
N VAL A 85 12.68 18.18 17.24
CA VAL A 85 12.31 19.61 17.10
C VAL A 85 12.28 20.28 18.47
N PRO A 86 13.06 21.34 18.71
CA PRO A 86 12.98 22.12 19.94
C PRO A 86 11.56 22.69 20.10
N GLN A 87 10.95 22.40 21.25
CA GLN A 87 9.61 22.91 21.53
C GLN A 87 9.69 24.41 21.84
N PRO A 88 8.92 25.27 21.13
CA PRO A 88 8.92 26.69 21.43
C PRO A 88 8.32 26.92 22.83
N PRO A 89 8.72 28.01 23.52
CA PRO A 89 8.06 28.39 24.76
C PRO A 89 6.57 28.59 24.51
N ALA A 90 5.74 28.16 25.46
CA ALA A 90 4.29 28.38 25.38
C ALA A 90 4.01 29.89 25.33
N PRO A 91 3.02 30.34 24.54
CA PRO A 91 2.60 31.74 24.56
C PRO A 91 2.04 32.09 25.94
N ASP A 92 2.41 33.26 26.45
CA ASP A 92 1.84 33.82 27.68
C ASP A 92 0.46 34.42 27.36
N ILE A 93 -0.59 33.65 27.64
CA ILE A 93 -1.98 34.06 27.45
C ILE A 93 -2.61 34.20 28.84
N THR A 94 -2.79 35.44 29.29
CA THR A 94 -3.53 35.77 30.51
C THR A 94 -4.83 36.48 30.16
N ASP A 95 -5.91 36.16 30.88
CA ASP A 95 -7.19 36.87 30.79
C ASP A 95 -7.27 37.87 31.95
N PRO A 96 -7.09 39.18 31.72
CA PRO A 96 -7.14 40.17 32.79
C PRO A 96 -8.55 40.36 33.39
N GLN A 97 -9.60 39.75 32.82
CA GLN A 97 -10.96 39.80 33.33
C GLN A 97 -11.31 38.60 34.23
N ILE A 98 -10.45 37.58 34.30
CA ILE A 98 -10.61 36.41 35.17
C ILE A 98 -9.42 36.40 36.15
N PRO A 99 -9.63 36.66 37.46
CA PRO A 99 -8.54 36.65 38.45
C PRO A 99 -7.90 35.28 38.63
#